data_AF-A0A7M3BMI7-F1
#
_entry.id   AF-A0A7M3BMI7-F1
#
_cell.length_a   1.000
_cell.length_b   1.000
_cell.length_c   1.000
_cell.angle_alpha   90.00
_cell.angle_beta   90.00
_cell.angle_gamma   90.00
#
_symmetry.space_group_name_H-M   'P 1'
#
loop_
_entity.id
_entity.type
_entity.pdbx_description
1 polymer ?
#
loop_
_entity_poly.entity_id
_entity_poly.type
_entity_poly.pdbx_seq_one_letter_code
_entity_poly.pdbx_strand_id
1 'polypeptide(L)'
;MPKGTELKPATGATPLIAIAAAAVDTETTGPDATKARVIQIGAIGIAHGKVVRQPRFDLLIDPGEAIPSEASLVHGITDGDVDGAGSFPDAWAQFQEFVGDRILVG
;
A
#
# COMPACT_ATOMS: atom_id res chain seq x y z
N MET A 1 15.39 -6.32 8.34
CA MET A 1 15.25 -7.12 7.12
C MET A 1 16.63 -7.48 6.62
N PRO A 2 16.92 -8.74 6.26
CA PRO A 2 18.26 -9.08 5.79
C PRO A 2 18.52 -8.31 4.49
N LYS A 3 19.49 -7.40 4.53
CA LYS A 3 20.10 -6.82 3.34
C LYS A 3 20.74 -7.98 2.57
N GLY A 4 20.35 -8.18 1.31
CA GLY A 4 21.17 -8.97 0.38
C GLY A 4 20.62 -10.31 -0.11
N THR A 5 19.31 -10.58 -0.05
CA THR A 5 18.74 -11.59 -0.96
C THR A 5 18.22 -10.85 -2.18
N GLU A 6 19.04 -10.80 -3.23
CA GLU A 6 18.67 -10.28 -4.54
C GLU A 6 17.37 -10.98 -4.98
N LEU A 7 16.29 -10.21 -5.08
CA LEU A 7 15.01 -10.75 -5.52
C LEU A 7 15.18 -11.15 -6.98
N LYS A 8 15.04 -12.45 -7.28
CA LYS A 8 15.05 -12.89 -8.67
C LYS A 8 13.82 -12.33 -9.38
N PRO A 9 13.98 -11.68 -10.54
CA PRO A 9 12.84 -11.19 -11.30
C PRO A 9 11.88 -12.33 -11.63
N ALA A 10 10.59 -12.12 -11.34
CA ALA A 10 9.56 -13.05 -11.77
C ALA A 10 9.47 -13.05 -13.30
N THR A 11 9.30 -14.23 -13.88
CA THR A 11 9.04 -14.44 -15.31
C THR A 11 7.68 -15.11 -15.50
N GLY A 12 7.18 -15.16 -16.74
CA GLY A 12 5.92 -15.87 -17.05
C GLY A 12 5.93 -17.38 -16.72
N ALA A 13 7.10 -17.97 -16.47
CA ALA A 13 7.24 -19.37 -16.05
C ALA A 13 7.45 -19.53 -14.53
N THR A 14 7.50 -18.43 -13.77
CA THR A 14 7.70 -18.48 -12.32
C THR A 14 6.42 -18.95 -11.65
N PRO A 15 6.43 -20.06 -10.90
CA PRO A 15 5.25 -20.49 -10.16
C PRO A 15 4.83 -19.40 -9.17
N LEU A 16 3.53 -19.13 -9.04
CA LEU A 16 3.01 -18.07 -8.14
C LEU A 16 3.55 -18.21 -6.71
N ILE A 17 3.68 -19.45 -6.22
CA ILE A 17 4.22 -19.75 -4.88
C ILE A 17 5.69 -19.31 -4.70
N ALA A 18 6.45 -19.19 -5.78
CA ALA A 18 7.84 -18.78 -5.77
C ALA A 18 8.02 -17.25 -5.96
N ILE A 19 6.96 -16.51 -6.23
CA ILE A 19 7.01 -15.05 -6.41
C ILE A 19 7.19 -14.38 -5.05
N ALA A 20 8.14 -13.44 -4.98
CA ALA A 20 8.17 -12.44 -3.92
C ALA A 20 7.23 -11.30 -4.29
N ALA A 21 6.20 -11.10 -3.48
CA ALA A 21 5.14 -10.13 -3.75
C ALA A 21 4.92 -9.19 -2.56
N ALA A 22 4.22 -8.09 -2.80
CA ALA A 22 3.59 -7.27 -1.78
C ALA A 22 2.09 -7.24 -2.06
N ALA A 23 1.29 -7.70 -1.11
CA ALA A 23 -0.15 -7.44 -1.16
C ALA A 23 -0.37 -5.99 -0.71
N VAL A 24 -1.13 -5.23 -1.49
CA VAL A 24 -1.39 -3.80 -1.27
C VAL A 24 -2.89 -3.55 -1.33
N ASP A 25 -3.34 -2.61 -0.51
CA ASP A 25 -4.70 -2.10 -0.50
C ASP A 25 -4.69 -0.59 -0.21
N THR A 26 -5.72 0.12 -0.65
CA THR A 26 -5.81 1.58 -0.51
C THR A 26 -7.21 2.02 -0.16
N GLU A 27 -7.30 3.03 0.71
CA GLU A 27 -8.54 3.75 0.98
C GLU A 27 -8.49 5.14 0.35
N THR A 28 -9.62 5.61 -0.17
CA THR A 28 -9.69 6.84 -1.00
C THR A 28 -10.88 7.71 -0.64
N THR A 29 -10.84 8.99 -1.02
CA THR A 29 -11.96 9.94 -0.83
C THR A 29 -13.21 9.59 -1.66
N GLY A 30 -13.11 8.59 -2.54
CA GLY A 30 -14.23 8.08 -3.32
C GLY A 30 -13.82 7.02 -4.35
N PRO A 31 -14.79 6.43 -5.09
CA PRO A 31 -14.55 5.31 -5.99
C PRO A 31 -14.05 5.71 -7.40
N ASP A 32 -14.15 6.99 -7.77
CA ASP A 32 -13.70 7.48 -9.08
C ASP A 32 -12.19 7.73 -9.04
N ALA A 33 -11.41 6.76 -9.53
CA ALA A 33 -9.94 6.82 -9.55
C ALA A 33 -9.37 8.01 -10.35
N THR A 34 -10.16 8.69 -11.18
CA THR A 34 -9.72 9.88 -11.91
C THR A 34 -9.79 11.16 -11.07
N LYS A 35 -10.48 11.12 -9.93
CA LYS A 35 -10.73 12.28 -9.06
C LYS A 35 -10.30 12.06 -7.62
N ALA A 36 -10.49 10.84 -7.12
CA ALA A 36 -10.29 10.51 -5.71
C ALA A 36 -8.82 10.70 -5.29
N ARG A 37 -8.64 11.07 -4.03
CA ARG A 37 -7.34 11.13 -3.35
C ARG A 37 -7.16 9.90 -2.48
N VAL A 38 -5.92 9.45 -2.33
CA VAL A 38 -5.58 8.34 -1.43
C VAL A 38 -5.47 8.87 0.01
N ILE A 39 -6.10 8.15 0.94
CA ILE A 39 -6.16 8.46 2.37
C ILE A 39 -5.32 7.46 3.17
N GLN A 40 -5.20 6.21 2.70
CA GLN A 40 -4.36 5.19 3.31
C GLN A 40 -3.71 4.31 2.25
N ILE A 41 -2.47 3.87 2.53
CA ILE A 41 -1.84 2.75 1.83
C ILE A 41 -1.45 1.70 2.86
N GLY A 42 -1.99 0.49 2.71
CA GLY A 42 -1.61 -0.69 3.49
C GLY A 42 -0.86 -1.68 2.61
N ALA A 43 0.23 -2.27 3.11
CA ALA A 43 0.89 -3.38 2.40
C ALA A 43 1.63 -4.37 3.32
N ILE A 44 1.68 -5.63 2.88
CA ILE A 44 2.38 -6.73 3.54
C ILE A 44 3.15 -7.58 2.52
N GLY A 45 4.28 -8.15 2.95
CA GLY A 45 5.07 -9.02 2.09
C GLY A 45 4.45 -10.41 1.92
N ILE A 46 4.72 -11.05 0.78
CA ILE A 46 4.48 -12.47 0.53
C ILE A 46 5.77 -13.09 0.00
N ALA A 47 6.19 -14.20 0.60
CA ALA A 47 7.36 -14.96 0.17
C ALA A 47 7.10 -16.46 0.32
N HIS A 48 7.48 -17.25 -0.69
CA HIS A 48 7.29 -18.71 -0.69
C HIS A 48 5.84 -19.13 -0.40
N GLY A 49 4.88 -18.39 -0.95
CA GLY A 49 3.44 -18.61 -0.75
C GLY A 49 2.93 -18.30 0.67
N LYS A 50 3.72 -17.60 1.49
CA LYS A 50 3.35 -17.26 2.87
C LYS A 50 3.36 -15.76 3.07
N VAL A 51 2.39 -15.29 3.85
CA VAL A 51 2.35 -13.90 4.31
C VAL A 51 3.51 -13.64 5.28
N VAL A 52 4.27 -12.60 4.98
CA VAL A 52 5.32 -12.04 5.82
C VAL A 52 4.72 -10.83 6.54
N ARG A 53 4.34 -11.02 7.81
CA ARG A 53 3.61 -10.03 8.61
C ARG A 53 4.43 -8.79 8.99
N GLN A 54 5.76 -8.91 8.99
CA GLN A 54 6.66 -7.80 9.26
C GLN A 54 7.83 -7.81 8.25
N PRO A 55 8.23 -6.66 7.70
CA PRO A 55 7.67 -5.35 8.00
C PRO A 55 6.28 -5.23 7.36
N ARG A 56 5.40 -4.42 7.94
CA ARG A 56 4.16 -4.00 7.29
C ARG A 56 4.28 -2.53 6.96
N PHE A 57 3.64 -2.12 5.87
CA PHE A 57 3.43 -0.74 5.51
C PHE A 57 1.99 -0.38 5.85
N ASP A 58 1.80 0.74 6.53
CA ASP A 58 0.49 1.20 6.98
C ASP A 58 0.61 2.68 7.27
N LEU A 59 0.27 3.51 6.29
CA LEU A 59 0.36 4.97 6.40
C LEU A 59 -0.99 5.60 6.08
N LEU A 60 -1.42 6.50 6.97
CA LEU A 60 -2.44 7.50 6.70
C LEU A 60 -1.81 8.69 5.97
N ILE A 61 -2.62 9.34 5.13
CA ILE A 61 -2.22 10.38 4.20
C ILE A 61 -3.24 11.51 4.28
N ASP A 62 -2.76 12.74 4.41
CA ASP A 62 -3.62 13.93 4.27
C ASP A 62 -3.96 14.10 2.76
N PRO A 63 -5.24 13.95 2.37
CA PRO A 63 -5.64 14.07 0.97
C PRO A 63 -5.67 15.52 0.47
N GLY A 64 -5.51 16.51 1.35
CA GLY A 64 -5.60 17.94 1.04
C GLY A 64 -7.03 18.43 0.75
N GLU A 65 -8.03 17.61 1.08
CA GLU A 65 -9.46 17.88 0.93
C GLU A 65 -10.24 17.19 2.06
N ALA A 66 -11.49 17.61 2.30
CA ALA A 66 -12.33 16.94 3.27
C ALA A 66 -12.71 15.54 2.75
N ILE A 67 -12.62 14.52 3.62
CA ILE A 67 -13.04 13.16 3.31
C ILE A 67 -14.58 13.13 3.26
N PRO A 68 -15.20 12.74 2.12
CA PRO A 68 -16.65 12.62 2.04
C PRO A 68 -17.19 11.63 3.05
N SER A 69 -18.30 11.98 3.71
CA SER A 69 -18.90 11.16 4.76
C SER A 69 -19.24 9.74 4.31
N GLU A 70 -19.60 9.57 3.03
CA GLU A 70 -19.91 8.30 2.40
C GLU A 70 -18.67 7.41 2.28
N ALA A 71 -17.48 7.99 2.05
CA ALA A 71 -16.22 7.25 2.06
C ALA A 71 -15.87 6.82 3.49
N SER A 72 -15.98 7.73 4.47
CA SER A 72 -15.77 7.41 5.88
C SER A 72 -16.73 6.32 6.38
N LEU A 73 -17.96 6.22 5.87
CA LEU A 73 -18.89 5.14 6.21
C LEU A 73 -18.44 3.76 5.70
N VAL A 74 -17.62 3.71 4.64
CA VAL A 74 -17.09 2.46 4.07
C VAL A 74 -15.86 1.99 4.82
N HIS A 75 -14.84 2.84 4.94
CA HIS A 75 -13.52 2.46 5.48
C HIS A 75 -13.28 2.90 6.93
N GLY A 76 -14.12 3.80 7.48
CA GLY A 76 -14.04 4.23 8.87
C GLY A 76 -12.98 5.29 9.19
N ILE A 77 -12.34 5.89 8.17
CA ILE A 77 -11.30 6.92 8.34
C ILE A 77 -11.96 8.29 8.19
N THR A 78 -11.66 9.19 9.12
CA THR A 78 -12.23 10.53 9.22
C THR A 78 -11.16 11.60 9.00
N ASP A 79 -11.58 12.85 8.79
CA ASP A 79 -10.65 13.99 8.68
C ASP A 79 -9.73 14.11 9.91
N GLY A 80 -10.22 13.72 11.09
CA GLY A 80 -9.43 13.76 12.33
C GLY A 80 -8.34 12.68 12.40
N ASP A 81 -8.52 11.55 11.71
CA ASP A 81 -7.52 10.47 11.67
C ASP A 81 -6.32 10.84 10.79
N VAL A 82 -6.54 11.71 9.79
CA VAL A 82 -5.49 12.17 8.86
C VAL A 82 -4.93 13.55 9.21
N ASP A 83 -5.39 14.16 10.32
CA ASP A 83 -4.86 15.43 10.78
C ASP A 83 -3.37 15.31 11.14
N GLY A 84 -2.53 16.13 10.49
CA GLY A 84 -1.07 16.06 10.63
C GLY A 84 -0.41 14.86 9.94
N ALA A 85 -1.15 14.05 9.17
CA ALA A 85 -0.57 13.02 8.32
C ALA A 85 0.27 13.62 7.19
N GLY A 86 1.15 12.78 6.62
CA GLY A 86 2.01 13.20 5.52
C GLY A 86 1.27 13.36 4.19
N SER A 87 1.94 13.98 3.22
CA SER A 87 1.39 14.13 1.87
C SER A 87 1.50 12.82 1.06
N PHE A 88 0.68 12.68 0.01
CA PHE A 88 0.76 11.52 -0.88
C PHE A 88 2.15 11.32 -1.50
N PRO A 89 2.87 12.37 -2.01
CA PRO A 89 4.24 12.20 -2.50
C PRO A 89 5.21 11.57 -1.48
N ASP A 90 5.11 11.95 -0.20
CA ASP A 90 5.97 11.41 0.85
C ASP A 90 5.62 9.94 1.16
N ALA A 91 4.32 9.63 1.23
CA ALA A 91 3.85 8.27 1.43
C ALA A 91 4.22 7.37 0.25
N TRP A 92 4.12 7.88 -0.98
CA TRP A 92 4.49 7.16 -2.20
C TRP A 92 5.98 6.82 -2.23
N ALA A 93 6.86 7.76 -1.90
CA ALA A 93 8.30 7.49 -1.83
C ALA A 93 8.63 6.38 -0.81
N GLN A 94 8.00 6.41 0.36
CA GLN A 94 8.16 5.37 1.38
C GLN A 94 7.58 4.02 0.92
N PHE A 95 6.44 4.03 0.23
CA PHE A 95 5.83 2.83 -0.32
C PHE A 95 6.73 2.17 -1.38
N GLN A 96 7.32 2.97 -2.28
CA GLN A 96 8.27 2.49 -3.29
C GLN A 96 9.48 1.80 -2.63
N GLU A 97 10.02 2.37 -1.55
CA GLU A 97 11.10 1.75 -0.79
C GLU A 97 10.66 0.43 -0.13
N PHE A 98 9.44 0.39 0.43
CA PHE A 98 8.90 -0.81 1.07
C PHE A 98 8.70 -1.97 0.09
N VAL A 99 8.13 -1.71 -1.09
CA VAL A 99 7.82 -2.75 -2.08
C VAL A 99 9.04 -3.19 -2.86
N GLY A 100 9.97 -2.28 -3.18
CA GLY A 100 11.12 -2.56 -4.02
C GLY A 100 10.71 -3.22 -5.34
N ASP A 101 11.44 -4.27 -5.75
CA ASP A 101 11.19 -5.01 -7.00
C ASP A 101 10.12 -6.11 -6.88
N ARG A 102 9.34 -6.13 -5.79
CA ARG A 102 8.31 -7.16 -5.60
C ARG A 102 7.13 -6.93 -6.54
N ILE A 103 6.51 -8.02 -6.98
CA ILE A 103 5.24 -7.97 -7.70
C ILE A 103 4.15 -7.46 -6.75
N LEU A 104 3.33 -6.51 -7.21
CA LEU A 104 2.16 -6.05 -6.46
C LEU A 104 0.97 -6.99 -6.70
N VAL A 105 0.18 -7.22 -5.66
CA VAL A 105 -1.05 -8.01 -5.68
C VAL A 105 -2.13 -7.23 -4.94
N GLY A 106 -3.29 -7.04 -5.56
CA GLY A 106 -4.43 -6.28 -5.02
C GLY A 106 -5.56 -6.25 -6.02
#